data_AF-D8IEA3-F1
#
_entry.id   AF-D8IEA3-F1
#
_cell.length_a   1.000
_cell.length_b   1.000
_cell.length_c   1.000
_cell.angle_alpha   90.00
_cell.angle_beta   90.00
_cell.angle_gamma   90.00
#
_symmetry.space_group_name_H-M   'P 1'
#
loop_
_entity.id
_entity.type
_entity.pdbx_description
1 polymer ?
#
loop_
_entity_poly.entity_id
_entity_poly.type
_entity_poly.pdbx_seq_one_letter_code
_entity_poly.pdbx_strand_id
1 'polypeptide(L)' 'MPKGILINNCLINIAHIAIIHFQEEKQKIVIITVDSGVLTAITFKTKEEYNKYYKLLRSLFKLIIEREND' A
#
# COMPACT_ATOMS: atom_id res chain seq x y z
N MET A 1 -18.84 0.97 6.33
CA MET A 1 -17.61 0.24 6.68
C MET A 1 -16.44 0.87 5.93
N PRO A 2 -15.34 1.24 6.58
CA PRO A 2 -14.16 1.75 5.88
C PRO A 2 -13.66 0.68 4.90
N LYS A 3 -13.54 1.03 3.62
CA LYS A 3 -12.96 0.18 2.58
C LYS A 3 -11.43 0.32 2.67
N GLY A 4 -10.79 -0.55 3.43
CA GLY A 4 -9.35 -0.46 3.67
C GLY A 4 -8.67 -1.82 3.78
N ILE A 5 -7.35 -1.80 3.69
CA ILE A 5 -6.49 -2.98 3.87
C ILE A 5 -5.82 -2.86 5.22
N LEU A 6 -5.96 -3.89 6.06
CA LEU A 6 -5.21 -3.98 7.30
C LEU A 6 -3.85 -4.63 7.03
N ILE A 7 -2.76 -3.92 7.29
CA ILE A 7 -1.38 -4.39 7.11
C ILE A 7 -0.62 -4.10 8.42
N ASN A 8 -0.15 -5.14 9.12
CA ASN A 8 0.59 -5.00 10.39
C ASN A 8 -0.05 -4.00 11.38
N ASN A 9 -1.35 -4.14 11.62
CA ASN A 9 -2.17 -3.25 12.46
C ASN A 9 -2.35 -1.81 11.96
N CYS A 10 -1.87 -1.48 10.76
CA CYS A 10 -2.19 -0.23 10.07
C CYS A 10 -3.37 -0.44 9.12
N LEU A 11 -4.49 0.25 9.38
CA LEU A 11 -5.62 0.28 8.44
C LEU A 11 -5.37 1.33 7.37
N ILE A 12 -5.27 0.89 6.13
CA ILE A 12 -4.96 1.75 4.99
C ILE A 12 -6.22 1.94 4.16
N ASN A 13 -6.70 3.18 4.10
CA ASN A 13 -7.82 3.55 3.24
C ASN A 13 -7.32 3.69 1.79
N ILE A 14 -7.72 2.76 0.91
CA ILE A 14 -7.23 2.70 -0.48
C ILE A 14 -7.64 3.95 -1.26
N ALA A 15 -8.83 4.48 -1.01
CA ALA A 15 -9.36 5.64 -1.73
C ALA A 15 -8.53 6.91 -1.50
N HIS A 16 -7.72 6.92 -0.43
CA HIS A 16 -6.94 8.09 -0.02
C HIS A 16 -5.44 7.85 -0.23
N ILE A 17 -5.03 6.78 -0.92
CA ILE A 17 -3.63 6.56 -1.26
C ILE A 17 -3.27 7.44 -2.45
N ALA A 18 -2.28 8.33 -2.25
CA ALA A 18 -1.70 9.11 -3.34
C ALA A 18 -0.56 8.33 -4.00
N ILE A 19 0.39 7.83 -3.19
CA ILE A 19 1.62 7.19 -3.69
C ILE A 19 1.96 5.98 -2.80
N ILE A 20 2.48 4.92 -3.43
CA ILE A 20 3.11 3.79 -2.75
C ILE A 20 4.56 3.65 -3.25
N HIS A 21 5.51 3.63 -2.32
CA HIS A 21 6.91 3.32 -2.59
C HIS A 21 7.29 1.96 -2.00
N PHE A 22 7.83 1.09 -2.86
CA PHE A 22 8.31 -0.23 -2.49
C PHE A 22 9.84 -0.19 -2.29
N GLN A 23 10.31 -0.49 -1.08
CA GLN A 23 11.74 -0.58 -0.73
C GLN A 23 12.10 -2.04 -0.45
N GLU A 24 12.32 -2.81 -1.52
CA GLU A 24 12.53 -4.27 -1.47
C GLU A 24 13.72 -4.67 -0.58
N GLU A 25 14.85 -3.98 -0.70
CA GLU A 25 16.06 -4.25 0.08
C GLU A 25 15.84 -4.14 1.59
N LYS A 26 14.92 -3.24 2.00
CA LYS A 26 14.59 -2.97 3.40
C LYS A 26 13.33 -3.71 3.86
N GLN A 27 12.73 -4.53 2.99
CA GLN A 27 11.42 -5.17 3.24
C GLN A 27 10.41 -4.16 3.77
N LYS A 28 10.34 -2.99 3.12
CA LYS A 28 9.57 -1.84 3.60
C LYS A 28 8.68 -1.29 2.51
N ILE A 29 7.45 -0.93 2.88
CA ILE A 29 6.48 -0.26 2.02
C ILE A 29 6.13 1.07 2.66
N VAL A 30 6.21 2.15 1.89
CA VAL A 30 5.88 3.50 2.33
C VAL A 30 4.67 3.98 1.55
N ILE A 31 3.64 4.43 2.26
CA ILE A 31 2.36 4.84 1.68
C ILE A 31 2.12 6.29 2.08
N ILE A 32 1.81 7.12 1.09
CA ILE A 32 1.49 8.54 1.25
C ILE A 32 0.00 8.70 0.97
N THR A 33 -0.71 9.37 1.86
CA THR A 33 -2.14 9.64 1.70
C THR A 33 -2.42 11.06 1.26
N VAL A 34 -3.45 11.27 0.43
CA VAL A 34 -3.81 12.57 -0.15
C VAL A 34 -4.28 13.57 0.92
N ASP A 35 -5.03 13.10 1.90
CA ASP A 35 -5.71 14.00 2.86
C ASP A 35 -4.78 14.59 3.92
N SER A 36 -3.76 13.84 4.32
CA SER A 36 -2.98 14.17 5.52
C SER A 36 -1.51 14.45 5.22
N GLY A 37 -1.03 14.09 4.02
CA GLY A 37 0.41 14.08 3.71
C GLY A 37 1.23 13.14 4.61
N VAL A 38 0.57 12.35 5.47
CA VAL A 38 1.23 11.49 6.44
C VAL A 38 1.83 10.29 5.71
N LEU A 39 3.14 10.16 5.88
CA LEU A 39 3.93 9.01 5.46
C LEU A 39 3.70 7.85 6.42
N THR A 40 3.00 6.82 5.95
CA THR A 40 2.88 5.55 6.69
C THR A 40 3.96 4.59 6.18
N ALA A 41 4.92 4.28 7.04
CA ALA A 41 6.00 3.36 6.76
C ALA A 41 5.74 2.01 7.44
N ILE A 42 5.64 0.94 6.64
CA ILE A 42 5.42 -0.42 7.12
C ILE A 42 6.65 -1.26 6.80
N THR A 43 7.34 -1.71 7.85
CA THR A 43 8.47 -2.63 7.74
C THR A 43 7.99 -4.04 8.08
N PHE A 44 8.37 -5.01 7.27
CA PHE A 44 8.00 -6.41 7.45
C PHE A 44 9.15 -7.17 8.10
N LYS A 45 8.81 -8.19 8.90
CA LYS A 45 9.81 -9.02 9.58
C LYS A 45 10.41 -10.07 8.65
N THR A 46 9.63 -10.52 7.68
CA THR A 46 10.04 -11.55 6.72
C THR A 46 9.81 -11.09 5.29
N LYS A 47 10.66 -11.60 4.38
CA LYS A 47 10.54 -11.36 2.95
C LYS A 47 9.23 -11.93 2.39
N GLU A 48 8.71 -13.01 2.96
CA GLU A 48 7.44 -13.62 2.56
C GLU A 48 6.24 -12.71 2.87
N GLU A 49 6.20 -12.13 4.08
CA GLU A 49 5.17 -11.14 4.42
C GLU A 49 5.27 -9.93 3.50
N TYR A 50 6.47 -9.39 3.30
CA TYR A 50 6.71 -8.29 2.37
C TYR A 50 6.16 -8.62 0.97
N ASN A 51 6.53 -9.77 0.42
CA ASN A 51 6.13 -10.20 -0.93
C ASN A 51 4.62 -10.37 -1.06
N LYS A 52 3.94 -10.85 -0.01
CA LYS A 52 2.48 -10.98 0.02
C LYS A 52 1.81 -9.62 -0.18
N TYR A 53 2.22 -8.61 0.60
CA TYR A 53 1.62 -7.27 0.52
C TYR A 53 2.09 -6.48 -0.69
N TYR A 54 3.33 -6.67 -1.14
CA TYR A 54 3.83 -6.14 -2.40
C TYR A 54 2.93 -6.55 -3.57
N LYS A 55 2.67 -7.86 -3.72
CA LYS A 55 1.81 -8.37 -4.80
C LYS A 55 0.39 -7.81 -4.72
N LEU A 56 -0.19 -7.82 -3.51
CA LEU A 56 -1.54 -7.31 -3.28
C LEU A 56 -1.67 -5.83 -3.68
N LEU A 57 -0.79 -4.97 -3.16
CA LEU A 57 -0.84 -3.52 -3.41
C LEU A 57 -0.55 -3.19 -4.86
N ARG A 58 0.40 -3.89 -5.50
CA ARG A 58 0.72 -3.71 -6.93
C ARG A 58 -0.47 -4.10 -7.82
N SER A 59 -1.14 -5.21 -7.52
CA SER A 59 -2.35 -5.62 -8.25
C SER A 59 -3.49 -4.61 -8.09
N LEU A 60 -3.69 -4.08 -6.88
CA LEU A 60 -4.72 -3.06 -6.65
C LEU A 60 -4.44 -1.76 -7.40
N PHE A 61 -3.19 -1.29 -7.39
CA PHE A 61 -2.82 -0.08 -8.15
C PHE A 61 -3.04 -0.24 -9.65
N LYS A 62 -2.69 -1.41 -10.20
CA LYS A 62 -2.92 -1.71 -11.61
C LYS A 62 -4.41 -1.66 -11.96
N LEU A 63 -5.27 -2.27 -11.14
CA LEU A 63 -6.72 -2.28 -11.36
C LEU A 63 -7.35 -0.88 -11.29
N ILE A 64 -6.83 0.01 -10.43
CA ILE A 64 -7.32 1.39 -10.33
C ILE A 64 -6.96 2.18 -11.59
N ILE A 65 -5.69 2.09 -12.04
CA ILE A 65 -5.23 2.76 -13.26
C ILE A 65 -6.03 2.27 -14.47
N GLU A 66 -6.24 0.96 -14.61
CA GLU A 66 -7.02 0.40 -15.72
C GLU A 66 -8.47 0.93 -15.72
N ARG A 67 -9.09 1.10 -14.54
CA ARG A 67 -10.44 1.66 -14.42
C ARG A 67 -10.56 3.16 -14.73
N GLU A 68 -9.53 3.95 -14.48
CA GLU A 68 -9.56 5.39 -14.76
C GLU A 68 -9.34 5.71 -16.24
N ASN A 69 -8.82 4.75 -17.01
CA ASN A 69 -8.55 4.90 -18.45
C ASN A 69 -9.63 4.27 -19.36
N ASP A 70 -10.68 3.68 -18.79
CA ASP A 70 -11.91 3.20 -19.48
C ASP A 70 -13.02 4.27 -19.41
#